data_AF-A0A2H3GY12-F1
#
_entry.id   AF-A0A2H3GY12-F1
#
_cell.length_a   1.000
_cell.length_b   1.000
_cell.length_c   1.000
_cell.angle_alpha   90.00
_cell.angle_beta   90.00
_cell.angle_gamma   90.00
#
_symmetry.space_group_name_H-M   'P 1'
#
loop_
_entity.id
_entity.type
_entity.pdbx_description
1 polymer ?
#
loop_
_entity_poly.entity_id
_entity_poly.type
_entity_poly.pdbx_seq_one_letter_code
_entity_poly.pdbx_strand_id
1 'polypeptide(L)'
;MGQAASRWAQRRGADTLRELKPQKTPGHDVPAPNFRRETLLAALSNVAAAINKKHGNVTIIAVGSAVNTIYLQSREATHDVDFFNDNLTPEDFEHLVAGIRSASKKDKTLISDWLNNRTIFFIPKDKQRTLSQQAYNQREVIFEEPCLTVLAAPWEYAFCFIRCERCC
;
A
#
# COMPACT_ATOMS: atom_id res chain seq x y z
N MET A 1 -21.01 -39.15 16.27
CA MET A 1 -21.76 -37.89 16.48
C MET A 1 -20.80 -36.69 16.50
N GLY A 2 -20.24 -36.26 15.35
CA GLY A 2 -19.17 -35.24 15.35
C GLY A 2 -19.18 -34.23 14.18
N GLN A 3 -20.06 -34.39 13.19
CA GLN A 3 -20.06 -33.51 12.00
C GLN A 3 -20.95 -32.27 12.13
N ALA A 4 -21.93 -32.28 13.04
CA ALA A 4 -22.79 -31.13 13.26
C ALA A 4 -22.04 -29.99 13.95
N ALA A 5 -21.34 -30.29 15.06
CA ALA A 5 -20.66 -29.29 15.88
C ALA A 5 -19.59 -28.47 15.12
N SER A 6 -18.87 -29.09 14.17
CA SER A 6 -17.86 -28.39 13.36
C SER A 6 -18.48 -27.38 12.38
N ARG A 7 -19.62 -27.73 11.76
CA ARG A 7 -20.36 -26.82 10.88
C ARG A 7 -20.94 -25.61 11.62
N TRP A 8 -21.38 -25.78 12.87
CA TRP A 8 -21.87 -24.69 13.71
C TRP A 8 -20.75 -23.77 14.23
N ALA A 9 -19.56 -24.32 14.50
CA ALA A 9 -18.39 -23.52 14.86
C ALA A 9 -17.87 -22.70 13.66
N GLN A 10 -17.86 -23.29 12.47
CA GLN A 10 -17.39 -22.64 11.24
C GLN A 10 -18.34 -21.53 10.77
N ARG A 11 -19.67 -21.70 10.93
CA ARG A 11 -20.65 -20.62 10.68
C ARG A 11 -20.46 -19.43 11.61
N ARG A 12 -20.31 -19.67 12.92
CA ARG A 12 -20.07 -18.60 13.89
C ARG A 12 -18.80 -17.82 13.57
N GLY A 13 -17.71 -18.49 13.23
CA GLY A 13 -16.46 -17.81 12.85
C GLY A 13 -16.59 -16.96 11.58
N ALA A 14 -17.35 -17.41 10.58
CA ALA A 14 -17.60 -16.64 9.36
C ALA A 14 -18.52 -15.42 9.59
N ASP A 15 -19.51 -15.55 10.48
CA ASP A 15 -20.38 -14.44 10.86
C ASP A 15 -19.61 -13.39 11.69
N THR A 16 -18.70 -13.82 12.59
CA THR A 16 -17.81 -12.89 13.33
C THR A 16 -16.85 -12.14 12.41
N LEU A 17 -16.37 -12.76 11.31
CA LEU A 17 -15.55 -12.08 10.30
C LEU A 17 -16.35 -11.09 9.44
N ARG A 18 -17.65 -11.32 9.23
CA ARG A 18 -18.55 -10.35 8.56
C ARG A 18 -18.82 -9.12 9.43
N GLU A 19 -18.84 -9.29 10.75
CA GLU A 19 -19.02 -8.21 11.73
C GLU A 19 -17.75 -7.37 11.92
N LEU A 20 -16.58 -7.93 11.61
CA LEU A 20 -15.29 -7.22 11.55
C LEU A 20 -15.07 -6.44 10.25
N LYS A 21 -16.08 -6.37 9.37
CA LYS A 21 -16.01 -5.44 8.23
C LYS A 21 -15.79 -4.02 8.77
N PRO A 22 -14.82 -3.26 8.23
CA PRO A 22 -14.68 -1.85 8.57
C PRO A 22 -16.04 -1.17 8.44
N GLN A 23 -16.57 -0.64 9.55
CA GLN A 23 -17.83 0.07 9.51
C GLN A 23 -17.66 1.27 8.58
N LYS A 24 -18.59 1.42 7.62
CA LYS A 24 -18.61 2.57 6.72
C LYS A 24 -18.76 3.83 7.58
N THR A 25 -17.68 4.59 7.74
CA THR A 25 -17.75 5.94 8.31
C THR A 25 -18.50 6.86 7.35
N PRO A 26 -19.21 7.89 7.85
CA PRO A 26 -19.84 8.90 6.99
C PRO A 26 -18.79 9.50 6.05
N GLY A 27 -18.96 9.32 4.74
CA GLY A 27 -17.96 9.64 3.71
C GLY A 27 -17.69 8.53 2.69
N HIS A 28 -18.19 7.31 2.94
CA HIS A 28 -18.01 6.14 2.07
C HIS A 28 -18.77 6.20 0.72
N ASP A 29 -19.59 7.23 0.49
CA ASP A 29 -20.35 7.43 -0.75
C ASP A 29 -19.69 8.44 -1.70
N VAL A 30 -18.55 9.02 -1.32
CA VAL A 30 -17.69 9.77 -2.25
C VAL A 30 -16.86 8.75 -3.02
N PRO A 31 -16.94 8.69 -4.37
CA PRO A 31 -16.06 7.82 -5.14
C PRO A 31 -14.62 8.07 -4.73
N ALA A 32 -13.87 7.00 -4.45
CA ALA A 32 -12.45 7.14 -4.17
C ALA A 32 -11.78 7.92 -5.32
N PRO A 33 -10.98 8.94 -5.02
CA PRO A 33 -10.32 9.73 -6.06
C PRO A 33 -9.51 8.82 -6.97
N ASN A 34 -9.50 9.13 -8.26
CA ASN A 34 -8.67 8.46 -9.24
C ASN A 34 -7.42 9.31 -9.45
N PHE A 35 -6.31 8.89 -8.84
CA PHE A 35 -5.02 9.53 -9.02
C PHE A 35 -4.35 9.01 -10.29
N ARG A 36 -4.07 9.95 -11.19
CA ARG A 36 -3.24 9.67 -12.38
C ARG A 36 -1.78 9.61 -11.97
N ARG A 37 -0.95 9.05 -12.86
CA ARG A 37 0.50 8.93 -12.68
C ARG A 37 1.13 10.25 -12.22
N GLU A 38 0.81 11.36 -12.87
CA GLU A 38 1.43 12.66 -12.59
C GLU A 38 1.08 13.16 -11.19
N THR A 39 -0.16 12.95 -10.75
CA THR A 39 -0.62 13.28 -9.39
C THR A 39 0.15 12.47 -8.35
N LEU A 40 0.34 11.17 -8.58
CA LEU A 40 1.08 10.29 -7.66
C LEU A 40 2.56 10.64 -7.61
N LEU A 41 3.20 10.92 -8.75
CA LEU A 41 4.60 11.35 -8.79
C LEU A 41 4.81 12.68 -8.06
N ALA A 42 3.93 13.66 -8.27
CA ALA A 42 3.99 14.94 -7.57
C ALA A 42 3.74 14.77 -6.05
N ALA A 43 2.84 13.87 -5.66
CA ALA A 43 2.58 13.55 -4.27
C ALA A 43 3.80 12.88 -3.61
N LEU A 44 4.44 11.91 -4.28
CA LEU A 44 5.66 11.24 -3.81
C LEU A 44 6.85 12.22 -3.71
N SER A 45 7.00 13.14 -4.66
CA SER A 45 8.00 14.23 -4.56
C SER A 45 7.77 15.12 -3.34
N ASN A 46 6.50 15.43 -3.03
CA ASN A 46 6.18 16.15 -1.79
C ASN A 46 6.51 15.38 -0.51
N VAL A 47 6.40 14.05 -0.54
CA VAL A 47 6.83 13.17 0.56
C VAL A 47 8.36 13.19 0.66
N ALA A 48 9.08 13.00 -0.45
CA ALA A 48 10.54 13.04 -0.51
C ALA A 48 11.10 14.34 0.06
N ALA A 49 10.55 15.48 -0.37
CA ALA A 49 10.94 16.80 0.12
C ALA A 49 10.70 16.97 1.64
N ALA A 50 9.66 16.33 2.19
CA ALA A 50 9.38 16.38 3.62
C ALA A 50 10.32 15.47 4.45
N ILE A 51 10.70 14.31 3.91
CA ILE A 51 11.69 13.41 4.52
C ILE A 51 13.06 14.08 4.52
N ASN A 52 13.44 14.70 3.41
CA ASN A 52 14.72 15.42 3.28
C ASN A 52 14.89 16.52 4.33
N LYS A 53 13.82 17.27 4.66
CA LYS A 53 13.84 18.29 5.73
C LYS A 53 14.19 17.74 7.12
N LYS A 54 14.04 16.43 7.32
CA LYS A 54 14.38 15.72 8.56
C LYS A 54 15.65 14.88 8.42
N HIS A 55 16.39 15.01 7.31
CA HIS A 55 17.59 14.22 7.00
C HIS A 55 17.35 12.70 6.98
N GLY A 56 16.12 12.26 6.72
CA GLY A 56 15.80 10.83 6.58
C GLY A 56 16.20 10.29 5.21
N ASN A 57 16.26 8.96 5.08
CA ASN A 57 16.37 8.29 3.80
C ASN A 57 15.53 7.02 3.82
N VAL A 58 14.41 7.03 3.11
CA VAL A 58 13.40 5.97 3.21
C VAL A 58 13.28 5.22 1.90
N THR A 59 13.26 3.90 1.97
CA THR A 59 12.84 3.04 0.87
C THR A 59 11.52 2.38 1.21
N ILE A 60 10.55 2.41 0.30
CA ILE A 60 9.29 1.65 0.40
C ILE A 60 9.13 0.76 -0.83
N ILE A 61 8.31 -0.29 -0.70
CA ILE A 61 8.02 -1.21 -1.80
C ILE A 61 6.54 -1.11 -2.12
N ALA A 62 6.23 -0.56 -3.29
CA ALA A 62 4.87 -0.41 -3.78
C ALA A 62 4.35 -1.72 -4.39
N VAL A 63 3.06 -1.96 -4.19
CA VAL A 63 2.35 -3.14 -4.72
C VAL A 63 1.14 -2.74 -5.54
N GLY A 64 0.61 -3.71 -6.30
CA GLY A 64 -0.71 -3.61 -6.90
C GLY A 64 -0.84 -2.47 -7.92
N SER A 65 -1.95 -1.74 -7.83
CA SER A 65 -2.35 -0.77 -8.87
C SER A 65 -1.39 0.41 -9.01
N ALA A 66 -0.67 0.79 -7.96
CA ALA A 66 0.35 1.83 -8.05
C ALA A 66 1.48 1.46 -9.01
N VAL A 67 1.92 0.20 -9.01
CA VAL A 67 2.93 -0.30 -9.96
C VAL A 67 2.37 -0.28 -11.39
N ASN A 68 1.10 -0.64 -11.55
CA ASN A 68 0.42 -0.64 -12.85
C ASN A 68 0.27 0.77 -13.44
N THR A 69 0.00 1.77 -12.60
CA THR A 69 -0.21 3.15 -13.01
C THR A 69 1.11 3.92 -13.17
N ILE A 70 2.03 3.79 -12.20
CA ILE A 70 3.28 4.57 -12.18
C ILE A 70 4.36 3.93 -13.04
N TYR A 71 4.52 2.61 -13.03
CA TYR A 71 5.65 1.97 -13.72
C TYR A 71 5.23 1.37 -15.06
N LEU A 72 4.30 0.42 -15.04
CA LEU A 72 3.88 -0.32 -16.25
C LEU A 72 2.99 0.50 -17.19
N GLN A 73 2.35 1.55 -16.68
CA GLN A 73 1.37 2.39 -17.40
C GLN A 73 0.23 1.58 -18.04
N SER A 74 -0.12 0.43 -17.47
CA SER A 74 -1.20 -0.44 -17.96
C SER A 74 -2.59 0.01 -17.49
N ARG A 75 -2.64 0.93 -16.51
CA ARG A 75 -3.86 1.58 -16.01
C ARG A 75 -3.66 3.09 -15.93
N GLU A 76 -4.66 3.86 -16.36
CA GLU A 76 -4.57 5.33 -16.37
C GLU A 76 -4.53 5.95 -14.97
N ALA A 77 -5.23 5.34 -14.01
CA ALA A 77 -5.35 5.86 -12.65
C ALA A 77 -5.49 4.73 -11.62
N THR A 78 -5.22 5.08 -10.36
CA THR A 78 -5.46 4.23 -9.18
C THR A 78 -5.95 5.07 -8.00
N HIS A 79 -6.45 4.42 -6.95
CA HIS A 79 -7.02 5.09 -5.79
C HIS A 79 -5.99 5.42 -4.71
N ASP A 80 -4.87 4.69 -4.69
CA ASP A 80 -3.87 4.77 -3.65
C ASP A 80 -2.55 4.12 -4.07
N VAL A 81 -1.57 4.24 -3.19
CA VAL A 81 -0.28 3.58 -3.21
C VAL A 81 -0.18 2.74 -1.95
N ASP A 82 -0.42 1.45 -2.10
CA ASP A 82 -0.13 0.47 -1.08
C ASP A 82 1.37 0.18 -1.05
N PHE A 83 1.97 0.20 0.14
CA PHE A 83 3.36 -0.16 0.33
C PHE A 83 3.61 -1.08 1.52
N PHE A 84 4.72 -1.78 1.49
CA PHE A 84 5.31 -2.48 2.63
C PHE A 84 6.82 -2.36 2.56
N ASN A 85 7.51 -2.66 3.67
CA ASN A 85 8.94 -2.95 3.71
C ASN A 85 9.30 -3.41 5.14
N ASP A 86 9.77 -4.66 5.29
CA ASP A 86 10.15 -5.22 6.60
C ASP A 86 11.38 -4.52 7.22
N ASN A 87 12.12 -3.73 6.43
CA ASN A 87 13.32 -3.03 6.87
C ASN A 87 13.04 -1.59 7.37
N LEU A 88 11.78 -1.13 7.36
CA LEU A 88 11.46 0.22 7.86
C LEU A 88 11.67 0.29 9.37
N THR A 89 12.46 1.27 9.79
CA THR A 89 12.57 1.61 11.21
C THR A 89 11.37 2.42 11.68
N PRO A 90 11.12 2.53 13.00
CA PRO A 90 10.09 3.44 13.52
C PRO A 90 10.30 4.89 13.08
N GLU A 91 11.55 5.35 13.01
CA GLU A 91 11.90 6.70 12.54
C GLU A 91 11.55 6.91 11.06
N ASP A 92 11.83 5.93 10.20
CA ASP A 92 11.44 5.98 8.78
C ASP A 92 9.92 6.11 8.63
N PHE A 93 9.17 5.37 9.46
CA PHE A 93 7.71 5.43 9.46
C PHE A 93 7.19 6.80 9.90
N GLU A 94 7.80 7.40 10.93
CA GLU A 94 7.47 8.76 11.36
C GLU A 94 7.76 9.81 10.27
N HIS A 95 8.86 9.64 9.54
CA HIS A 95 9.21 10.46 8.39
C HIS A 95 8.19 10.32 7.26
N LEU A 96 7.79 9.10 6.91
CA LEU A 96 6.74 8.83 5.93
C LEU A 96 5.41 9.46 6.33
N VAL A 97 4.94 9.25 7.56
CA VAL A 97 3.67 9.81 8.05
C VAL A 97 3.69 11.33 8.01
N ALA A 98 4.80 11.96 8.40
CA ALA A 98 4.95 13.41 8.28
C ALA A 98 4.92 13.87 6.82
N GLY A 99 5.56 13.14 5.91
CA GLY A 99 5.57 13.41 4.48
C GLY A 99 4.19 13.28 3.84
N ILE A 100 3.45 12.21 4.15
CA ILE A 100 2.07 11.99 3.70
C ILE A 100 1.19 13.17 4.11
N ARG A 101 1.25 13.57 5.39
CA ARG A 101 0.51 14.73 5.91
C ARG A 101 0.91 16.03 5.22
N SER A 102 2.18 16.21 4.88
CA SER A 102 2.68 17.37 4.15
C SER A 102 2.15 17.40 2.71
N ALA A 103 2.14 16.28 2.01
CA ALA A 103 1.57 16.15 0.67
C ALA A 103 0.07 16.47 0.66
N SER A 104 -0.71 15.86 1.55
CA SER A 104 -2.16 16.14 1.69
C SER A 104 -2.47 17.57 2.15
N LYS A 105 -1.51 18.27 2.78
CA LYS A 105 -1.67 19.70 3.07
C LYS A 105 -1.58 20.54 1.81
N LYS A 106 -0.70 20.20 0.88
CA LYS A 106 -0.48 20.91 -0.40
C LYS A 106 -1.54 20.58 -1.44
N ASP A 107 -1.92 19.31 -1.53
CA ASP A 107 -2.97 18.85 -2.44
C ASP A 107 -4.12 18.25 -1.61
N LYS A 108 -5.25 18.95 -1.60
CA LYS A 108 -6.44 18.56 -0.83
C LYS A 108 -7.19 17.37 -1.45
N THR A 109 -6.86 16.98 -2.68
CA THR A 109 -7.45 15.80 -3.32
C THR A 109 -6.83 14.49 -2.80
N LEU A 110 -5.63 14.57 -2.23
CA LEU A 110 -4.94 13.46 -1.57
C LEU A 110 -5.60 13.14 -0.23
N ILE A 111 -6.66 12.34 -0.27
CA ILE A 111 -7.39 11.85 0.90
C ILE A 111 -6.48 11.06 1.86
N SER A 112 -6.92 10.91 3.12
CA SER A 112 -6.13 10.37 4.24
C SER A 112 -5.92 8.83 4.19
N ASP A 113 -5.44 8.32 3.06
CA ASP A 113 -5.03 6.94 2.80
C ASP A 113 -4.42 6.74 1.40
N TRP A 114 -4.19 7.81 0.63
CA TRP A 114 -3.61 7.72 -0.72
C TRP A 114 -2.22 7.06 -0.76
N LEU A 115 -1.45 7.10 0.33
CA LEU A 115 -0.22 6.35 0.52
C LEU A 115 -0.29 5.65 1.88
N ASN A 116 -0.38 4.32 1.88
CA ASN A 116 -0.68 3.56 3.09
C ASN A 116 -0.02 2.18 3.09
N ASN A 117 0.08 1.57 4.27
CA ASN A 117 0.67 0.25 4.46
C ASN A 117 -0.35 -0.84 4.84
N ARG A 118 -1.63 -0.68 4.51
CA ARG A 118 -2.67 -1.66 4.88
C ARG A 118 -2.43 -3.04 4.27
N THR A 119 -1.71 -3.10 3.14
CA THR A 119 -1.33 -4.36 2.49
C THR A 119 -0.63 -5.35 3.43
N ILE A 120 0.10 -4.88 4.46
CA ILE A 120 0.81 -5.75 5.40
C ILE A 120 -0.12 -6.70 6.18
N PHE A 121 -1.39 -6.34 6.36
CA PHE A 121 -2.36 -7.21 7.04
C PHE A 121 -2.72 -8.45 6.21
N PHE A 122 -2.48 -8.42 4.91
CA PHE A 122 -2.75 -9.51 3.98
C PHE A 122 -1.49 -10.32 3.63
N ILE A 123 -0.31 -9.89 4.09
CA ILE A 123 0.96 -10.57 3.83
C ILE A 123 1.44 -11.24 5.12
N PRO A 124 1.59 -12.57 5.16
CA PRO A 124 2.22 -13.25 6.30
C PRO A 124 3.60 -12.67 6.63
N LYS A 125 3.94 -12.53 7.91
CA LYS A 125 5.16 -11.84 8.35
C LYS A 125 6.45 -12.45 7.78
N ASP A 126 6.51 -13.77 7.66
CA ASP A 126 7.62 -14.49 7.02
C ASP A 126 7.77 -14.14 5.53
N LYS A 127 6.65 -13.89 4.86
CA LYS A 127 6.61 -13.47 3.46
C LYS A 127 6.99 -12.01 3.29
N GLN A 128 6.61 -11.12 4.23
CA GLN A 128 6.99 -9.70 4.17
C GLN A 128 8.51 -9.54 4.05
N ARG A 129 9.27 -10.20 4.94
CA ARG A 129 10.74 -10.20 4.89
C ARG A 129 11.30 -10.70 3.56
N THR A 130 10.80 -11.85 3.11
CA THR A 130 11.27 -12.49 1.87
C THR A 130 11.00 -11.59 0.66
N LEU A 131 9.78 -11.05 0.56
CA LEU A 131 9.38 -10.15 -0.52
C LEU A 131 10.16 -8.84 -0.48
N SER A 132 10.46 -8.31 0.71
CA SER A 132 11.31 -7.12 0.84
C SER A 132 12.71 -7.38 0.30
N GLN A 133 13.35 -8.47 0.72
CA GLN A 133 14.68 -8.82 0.21
C GLN A 133 14.67 -9.04 -1.31
N GLN A 134 13.66 -9.71 -1.84
CA GLN A 134 13.51 -9.91 -3.28
C GLN A 134 13.36 -8.59 -4.03
N ALA A 135 12.58 -7.63 -3.51
CA ALA A 135 12.45 -6.30 -4.12
C ALA A 135 13.79 -5.55 -4.14
N TYR A 136 14.56 -5.59 -3.05
CA TYR A 136 15.91 -5.03 -3.00
C TYR A 136 16.90 -5.70 -3.95
N ASN A 137 16.72 -6.99 -4.24
CA ASN A 137 17.54 -7.71 -5.22
C ASN A 137 17.11 -7.38 -6.66
N GLN A 138 15.80 -7.25 -6.90
CA GLN A 138 15.22 -6.93 -8.21
C GLN A 138 15.53 -5.49 -8.63
N ARG A 139 15.55 -4.55 -7.67
CA ARG A 139 15.88 -3.11 -7.86
C ARG A 139 15.07 -2.40 -8.94
N GLU A 140 13.80 -2.77 -9.09
CA GLU A 140 12.91 -2.09 -10.01
C GLU A 140 12.38 -0.82 -9.37
N VAL A 141 12.92 0.33 -9.78
CA VAL A 141 12.58 1.64 -9.22
C VAL A 141 11.36 2.19 -9.94
N ILE A 142 10.29 2.49 -9.19
CA ILE A 142 9.09 3.13 -9.75
C ILE A 142 9.05 4.64 -9.50
N PHE A 143 9.77 5.10 -8.48
CA PHE A 143 9.99 6.50 -8.17
C PHE A 143 11.28 6.64 -7.37
N GLU A 144 12.08 7.65 -7.69
CA GLU A 144 13.29 7.98 -6.95
C GLU A 144 13.49 9.50 -6.94
N GLU A 145 13.63 10.04 -5.74
CA GLU A 145 14.10 11.38 -5.46
C GLU A 145 15.01 11.32 -4.22
N PRO A 146 15.83 12.36 -3.95
CA PRO A 146 16.61 12.40 -2.73
C PRO A 146 15.75 12.08 -1.50
N CYS A 147 16.23 11.15 -0.67
CA CYS A 147 15.60 10.72 0.58
C CYS A 147 14.34 9.84 0.45
N LEU A 148 13.84 9.55 -0.76
CA LEU A 148 12.75 8.60 -0.97
C LEU A 148 12.97 7.75 -2.22
N THR A 149 13.09 6.44 -2.02
CA THR A 149 13.08 5.44 -3.08
C THR A 149 11.81 4.59 -2.97
N VAL A 150 11.13 4.39 -4.09
CA VAL A 150 9.97 3.50 -4.17
C VAL A 150 10.31 2.39 -5.15
N LEU A 151 10.44 1.18 -4.64
CA LEU A 151 10.66 -0.02 -5.44
C LEU A 151 9.32 -0.66 -5.83
N ALA A 152 9.28 -1.36 -6.95
CA ALA A 152 8.22 -2.30 -7.24
C ALA A 152 8.39 -3.55 -6.37
N ALA A 153 7.27 -4.12 -5.93
CA ALA A 153 7.27 -5.49 -5.42
C ALA A 153 7.84 -6.49 -6.44
N PRO A 154 8.34 -7.65 -5.96
CA PRO A 154 8.83 -8.70 -6.85
C PRO A 154 7.76 -9.07 -7.88
N TRP A 155 8.15 -9.27 -9.14
CA TRP A 155 7.19 -9.47 -10.23
C TRP A 155 6.26 -10.66 -10.00
N GLU A 156 6.78 -11.75 -9.44
CA GLU A 156 5.99 -12.93 -9.05
C GLU A 156 4.83 -12.57 -8.12
N TYR A 157 5.03 -11.60 -7.21
CA TYR A 157 4.01 -11.12 -6.29
C TYR A 157 3.12 -10.05 -6.94
N ALA A 158 3.70 -9.10 -7.67
CA ALA A 158 2.95 -8.02 -8.33
C ALA A 158 1.93 -8.56 -9.35
N PHE A 159 2.27 -9.62 -10.08
CA PHE A 159 1.37 -10.24 -11.05
C PHE A 159 0.25 -11.07 -10.40
N CYS A 160 0.39 -11.53 -9.16
CA CYS A 160 -0.72 -12.16 -8.44
C CYS A 160 -1.88 -11.17 -8.20
N PHE A 161 -1.58 -9.89 -7.95
CA PHE A 161 -2.60 -8.85 -7.77
C PHE A 161 -3.29 -8.43 -9.06
N ILE A 162 -2.63 -8.61 -10.22
CA ILE A 162 -3.20 -8.26 -11.53
C ILE A 162 -4.36 -9.20 -11.94
N ARG A 163 -4.50 -10.40 -11.33
CA ARG A 163 -5.53 -11.39 -11.70
C ARG A 163 -6.66 -11.59 -10.70
N CYS A 164 -6.75 -10.81 -9.61
CA CYS A 164 -7.68 -11.14 -8.53
C CYS A 164 -8.88 -10.18 -8.42
N GLU A 165 -9.86 -10.32 -9.31
CA GLU A 165 -11.26 -9.99 -8.99
C GLU A 165 -12.01 -11.21 -8.39
N ARG A 166 -11.36 -12.40 -8.28
CA ARG A 166 -12.07 -13.64 -7.89
C ARG A 166 -11.32 -14.74 -7.11
N CYS A 167 -10.07 -14.62 -6.65
CA CYS A 167 -9.43 -15.71 -5.89
C CYS A 167 -8.40 -15.25 -4.84
N CYS A 168 -8.87 -14.98 -3.63
CA CYS A 168 -8.27 -15.49 -2.39
C CYS A 168 -9.41 -16.16 -1.59
#